data_AF-A0A2Z2MP70-F1
#
_entry.id   AF-A0A2Z2MP70-F1
#
_cell.length_a   1.000
_cell.length_b   1.000
_cell.length_c   1.000
_cell.angle_alpha   90.00
_cell.angle_beta   90.00
_cell.angle_gamma   90.00
#
_symmetry.space_group_name_H-M   'P 1'
#
loop_
_entity.id
_entity.type
_entity.pdbx_description
1 polymer ?
#
loop_
_entity_poly.entity_id
_entity_poly.type
_entity_poly.pdbx_seq_one_letter_code
_entity_poly.pdbx_strand_id
1 'polypeptide(L)' 'MVLKPVHLRRFRDFLRELPENPIPEGYDIKPLTDVKIYGCDSYRLRLGDYRLLYAVDWGRKIVYVVRLDPREKAYKKR' A
#
# COMPACT_ATOMS: atom_id res chain seq x y z
N MET A 1 15.79 -8.40 1.68
CA MET A 1 14.44 -8.96 1.88
C MET A 1 13.82 -9.12 0.49
N VAL A 2 13.56 -10.35 0.05
CA VAL A 2 13.07 -10.60 -1.32
C VAL A 2 11.58 -10.92 -1.23
N LEU A 3 10.74 -10.14 -1.92
CA LEU A 3 9.32 -10.45 -2.03
C LEU A 3 9.15 -11.81 -2.73
N LYS A 4 8.32 -12.70 -2.18
CA LYS A 4 8.04 -13.99 -2.84
C LYS A 4 7.42 -13.73 -4.23
N PRO A 5 7.73 -14.53 -5.26
CA PRO A 5 7.27 -14.29 -6.64
C PRO A 5 5.75 -14.14 -6.81
N VAL A 6 4.95 -14.86 -6.01
CA VAL A 6 3.48 -14.75 -6.03
C VAL A 6 2.97 -13.39 -5.55
N HIS A 7 3.65 -12.79 -4.56
CA HIS A 7 3.32 -11.45 -4.07
C HIS A 7 3.78 -10.37 -5.06
N LEU A 8 4.89 -10.58 -5.79
CA LEU A 8 5.35 -9.66 -6.83
C LEU A 8 4.32 -9.49 -7.95
N ARG A 9 3.71 -10.59 -8.41
CA ARG A 9 2.66 -10.51 -9.45
C ARG A 9 1.47 -9.69 -8.96
N ARG A 10 0.90 -10.05 -7.81
CA ARG A 10 -0.26 -9.33 -7.26
C ARG A 10 0.05 -7.87 -6.92
N PHE A 11 1.27 -7.55 -6.49
CA PHE A 11 1.70 -6.17 -6.29
C PHE A 11 1.80 -5.39 -7.60
N ARG A 12 2.39 -5.99 -8.64
CA ARG A 12 2.49 -5.36 -9.96
C ARG A 12 1.12 -5.09 -10.55
N ASP A 13 0.20 -6.04 -10.43
CA ASP A 13 -1.16 -5.91 -10.98
C ASP A 13 -1.90 -4.78 -10.23
N PHE A 14 -1.79 -4.72 -8.89
CA PHE A 14 -2.27 -3.59 -8.10
C PHE A 14 -1.69 -2.24 -8.57
N LEU A 15 -0.37 -2.15 -8.76
CA LEU A 15 0.27 -0.91 -9.23
C LEU A 15 -0.21 -0.46 -10.61
N ARG A 16 -0.65 -1.38 -11.47
CA ARG A 16 -1.22 -1.06 -12.79
C ARG A 16 -2.64 -0.51 -12.72
N GLU A 17 -3.39 -0.85 -11.67
CA GLU A 17 -4.76 -0.36 -11.46
C GLU A 17 -4.79 1.02 -10.79
N LEU A 18 -3.80 1.34 -9.94
CA LEU A 18 -3.73 2.59 -9.18
C LEU A 18 -3.94 3.89 -9.97
N PRO A 19 -3.43 4.05 -11.21
CA PRO A 19 -3.64 5.29 -11.97
C PRO A 19 -5.12 5.59 -12.28
N GLU A 20 -5.91 4.54 -12.51
CA GLU A 20 -7.33 4.65 -12.88
C GLU A 20 -8.24 4.55 -11.65
N ASN A 21 -7.91 3.62 -10.75
CA ASN A 21 -8.63 3.42 -9.51
C ASN A 21 -7.64 3.30 -8.34
N PRO A 22 -7.44 4.36 -7.56
CA PRO A 22 -6.53 4.34 -6.41
C PRO A 22 -6.99 3.40 -5.28
N ILE A 23 -8.26 3.00 -5.25
CA ILE A 23 -8.85 2.10 -4.25
C ILE A 23 -9.61 0.98 -4.99
N PRO A 24 -8.90 0.07 -5.67
CA PRO A 24 -9.53 -0.99 -6.45
C PRO A 24 -10.24 -2.01 -5.57
N GLU A 25 -11.41 -2.46 -6.04
CA GLU A 25 -12.17 -3.54 -5.40
C GLU A 25 -11.42 -4.88 -5.53
N GLY A 26 -11.70 -5.83 -4.63
CA GLY A 26 -11.02 -7.15 -4.62
C GLY A 26 -9.65 -7.17 -3.93
N TYR A 27 -9.19 -6.02 -3.43
CA TYR A 27 -8.01 -5.90 -2.59
C TYR A 27 -8.39 -5.62 -1.11
N ASP A 28 -7.63 -6.17 -0.17
CA ASP A 28 -7.78 -5.88 1.26
C ASP A 28 -7.11 -4.54 1.58
N ILE A 29 -7.82 -3.46 1.24
CA ILE A 29 -7.40 -2.07 1.45
C ILE A 29 -8.23 -1.50 2.60
N LYS A 30 -7.55 -0.87 3.57
CA LYS A 30 -8.22 -0.13 4.65
C LYS A 30 -7.67 1.29 4.75
N PRO A 31 -8.53 2.31 4.90
CA PRO A 31 -8.07 3.66 5.20
C PRO A 31 -7.38 3.67 6.57
N LEU A 32 -6.41 4.57 6.73
CA LEU A 32 -5.79 4.87 8.01
C LEU A 32 -6.28 6.25 8.45
N THR A 33 -7.17 6.26 9.44
CA THR A 33 -7.84 7.49 9.91
C THR A 33 -6.88 8.46 10.58
N ASP A 34 -5.88 7.93 11.30
CA ASP A 34 -5.00 8.73 12.16
C ASP A 34 -3.64 8.99 11.51
N VAL A 35 -3.45 8.56 10.27
CA VAL A 35 -2.19 8.73 9.53
C VAL A 35 -2.48 9.50 8.25
N LYS A 36 -1.88 10.68 8.14
CA LYS A 36 -1.79 11.44 6.88
C LYS A 36 -0.36 11.38 6.38
N ILE A 37 -0.19 11.11 5.09
CA ILE A 37 1.12 11.10 4.46
C ILE A 37 1.12 12.23 3.45
N TYR A 38 2.06 13.17 3.61
CA TYR A 38 2.09 14.40 2.81
C TYR A 38 0.78 15.22 2.90
N GLY A 39 0.03 15.08 4.00
CA GLY A 39 -1.29 15.72 4.16
C GLY A 39 -2.45 14.99 3.44
N CYS A 40 -2.17 13.89 2.75
CA CYS A 40 -3.15 13.14 1.96
C CYS A 40 -3.77 11.98 2.74
N ASP A 41 -4.93 11.51 2.26
CA ASP A 41 -5.55 10.28 2.75
C ASP A 41 -4.63 9.10 2.50
N SER A 42 -4.43 8.31 3.55
CA SER A 42 -3.54 7.16 3.49
C SER A 42 -4.28 5.85 3.71
N TYR A 43 -3.73 4.81 3.13
CA TYR A 43 -4.34 3.51 3.00
C TYR A 43 -3.31 2.43 3.22
N ARG A 44 -3.78 1.30 3.75
CA ARG A 44 -3.00 0.09 3.92
C ARG A 44 -3.58 -1.03 3.08
N LEU A 45 -2.79 -1.53 2.14
CA LEU A 45 -3.08 -2.76 1.40
C LEU A 45 -2.40 -3.94 2.09
N ARG A 46 -3.16 -5.03 2.32
CA ARG A 46 -2.60 -6.33 2.73
C ARG A 46 -2.31 -7.19 1.50
N LEU A 47 -1.05 -7.60 1.38
CA LEU A 47 -0.56 -8.42 0.28
C LEU A 47 0.08 -9.70 0.83
N GLY A 48 -0.77 -10.65 1.25
CA GLY A 48 -0.33 -11.87 1.95
C GLY A 48 0.40 -11.53 3.25
N ASP A 49 1.70 -11.81 3.27
CA ASP A 49 2.61 -11.56 4.41
C ASP A 49 3.21 -10.15 4.38
N TYR A 50 2.77 -9.28 3.48
CA TYR A 50 3.27 -7.92 3.32
C TYR A 50 2.16 -6.90 3.55
N ARG A 51 2.53 -5.71 3.99
CA ARG A 51 1.66 -4.54 4.09
C ARG A 51 2.27 -3.40 3.29
N LEU A 52 1.48 -2.88 2.36
CA LEU A 52 1.82 -1.68 1.62
C LEU A 52 1.11 -0.49 2.27
N LEU A 53 1.87 0.54 2.58
CA LEU A 53 1.37 1.85 2.96
C LEU A 53 1.46 2.78 1.74
N TYR A 54 0.34 3.37 1.36
CA TYR A 54 0.28 4.33 0.27
C TYR A 54 -0.67 5.47 0.60
N ALA A 55 -0.59 6.57 -0.15
CA ALA A 55 -1.47 7.72 0.01
C ALA A 55 -1.95 8.24 -1.34
N VAL A 56 -3.12 8.86 -1.34
CA VAL A 56 -3.77 9.37 -2.55
C VAL A 56 -3.97 10.86 -2.43
N ASP A 57 -3.32 11.61 -3.30
CA ASP A 57 -3.59 13.02 -3.53
C ASP A 57 -4.64 13.14 -4.62
N TRP A 58 -5.91 13.28 -4.20
CA TRP A 58 -7.05 13.43 -5.10
C TRP A 58 -6.99 14.71 -5.94
N GLY A 59 -6.42 15.78 -5.40
CA GLY A 59 -6.34 17.07 -6.10
C GLY A 59 -5.30 17.05 -7.21
N ARG A 60 -4.15 16.40 -6.97
CA ARG A 60 -3.06 16.31 -7.96
C ARG A 60 -3.10 15.03 -8.79
N LYS A 61 -3.99 14.09 -8.48
CA LYS A 61 -4.08 12.76 -9.09
C LYS A 61 -2.76 11.98 -8.96
N ILE A 62 -2.17 12.00 -7.76
CA ILE A 62 -0.91 11.31 -7.46
C ILE A 62 -1.16 10.23 -6.43
N VAL A 63 -0.63 9.03 -6.69
CA VAL A 63 -0.59 7.94 -5.69
C VAL A 63 0.84 7.78 -5.20
N TYR A 64 1.07 8.04 -3.91
CA TYR A 64 2.37 7.86 -3.26
C TYR A 64 2.47 6.47 -2.68
N VAL A 65 3.37 5.63 -3.21
CA VAL A 65 3.70 4.32 -2.64
C VAL A 65 4.84 4.50 -1.64
N VAL A 66 4.54 4.40 -0.36
CA VAL A 66 5.44 4.91 0.70
C VAL A 66 6.33 3.83 1.28
N ARG A 67 5.75 2.72 1.75
CA ARG A 67 6.52 1.60 2.30
C ARG A 67 5.85 0.27 2.01
N LEU A 68 6.68 -0.75 1.83
CA LEU A 68 6.29 -2.14 1.75
C LEU A 68 7.04 -2.92 2.83
N ASP A 69 6.32 -3.31 3.89
CA ASP A 69 6.89 -3.98 5.04
C ASP A 69 6.35 -5.40 5.19
N PRO A 70 7.18 -6.37 5.64
CA PRO A 70 6.70 -7.69 5.98
C PRO A 70 5.88 -7.61 7.27
N ARG A 71 4.90 -8.50 7.41
CA ARG A 71 3.99 -8.57 8.56
C ARG A 71 4.75 -8.82 9.87
N GLU A 72 5.86 -9.55 9.82
CA GLU A 72 6.66 -9.93 11.00
C GLU A 72 7.54 -8.82 11.57
N LYS A 73 7.61 -7.63 10.97
CA LYS A 73 8.41 -6.50 11.49
C LYS A 73 7.84 -5.85 12.77
N ALA A 74 7.04 -6.57 13.56
CA ALA A 74 6.56 -6.14 14.88
C ALA A 74 7.66 -6.15 15.97
N TYR A 75 8.82 -6.75 15.72
CA TYR A 75 9.96 -6.71 16.65
C TYR A 75 11.28 -6.40 15.94
N LYS A 76 11.55 -5.12 15.70
CA LYS A 76 12.91 -4.59 15.78
C LYS A 76 12.86 -3.25 16.51
N LYS A 77 12.88 -3.35 17.85
CA LYS A 77 13.31 -2.26 18.73
C LYS A 77 14.72 -1.84 18.28
N ARG A 78 14.93 -0.55 18.11
CA ARG A 78 16.14 0.12 18.57
C ARG A 78 15.69 1.38 19.29
#